data_AF-A0A0D0MHA0-F1
#
_entry.id   AF-A0A0D0MHA0-F1
#
_cell.length_a   1.000
_cell.length_b   1.000
_cell.length_c   1.000
_cell.angle_alpha   90.00
_cell.angle_beta   90.00
_cell.angle_gamma   90.00
#
_symmetry.space_group_name_H-M   'P 1'
#
loop_
_entity.id
_entity.type
_entity.pdbx_description
1 polymer ?
#
loop_
_entity_poly.entity_id
_entity_poly.type
_entity_poly.pdbx_seq_one_letter_code
_entity_poly.pdbx_strand_id
1 'polypeptide(L)'
;MLSHVFVGVTYFERDFGFCAALMGEPHLKLRFRDDAKPWAGWRGTDMPRPLFLVGTPFDGHRAALADYHGAYFRDPDGSKLRVCCHTSSNTPSTC
;
A
#
# COMPACT_ATOMS: atom_id res chain seq x y z
N MET A 1 -10.60 12.39 13.59
CA MET A 1 -10.48 12.34 12.12
C MET A 1 -9.12 11.76 11.77
N LEU A 2 -9.04 10.74 10.92
CA LEU A 2 -7.75 10.15 10.51
C LEU A 2 -7.08 11.04 9.46
N SER A 3 -5.80 11.37 9.66
CA SER A 3 -5.05 12.22 8.73
C SER A 3 -4.30 11.42 7.66
N HIS A 4 -3.79 10.25 8.05
CA HIS A 4 -3.03 9.32 7.23
C HIS A 4 -3.17 7.91 7.83
N VAL A 5 -3.00 6.89 6.98
CA VAL A 5 -2.74 5.51 7.39
C VAL A 5 -1.41 5.11 6.77
N PHE A 6 -0.51 4.56 7.58
CA PHE A 6 0.80 4.08 7.13
C PHE A 6 0.87 2.57 7.28
N VAL A 7 1.26 1.87 6.20
CA VAL A 7 1.49 0.44 6.19
C VAL A 7 2.97 0.19 5.95
N GLY A 8 3.62 -0.45 6.92
CA GLY A 8 5.01 -0.90 6.78
C GLY A 8 5.11 -2.05 5.78
N VAL A 9 6.04 -1.93 4.83
CA VAL A 9 6.30 -2.97 3.80
C VAL A 9 7.73 -3.46 3.88
N THR A 10 7.96 -4.71 3.49
CA THR A 10 9.30 -5.31 3.55
C THR A 10 10.00 -5.28 2.20
N TYR A 11 9.27 -5.43 1.10
CA TYR A 11 9.80 -5.45 -0.26
C TYR A 11 9.18 -4.32 -1.06
N PHE A 12 9.73 -3.11 -0.93
CA PHE A 12 9.09 -1.88 -1.39
C PHE A 12 8.62 -1.93 -2.84
N GLU A 13 9.44 -2.36 -3.80
CA GLU A 13 9.03 -2.43 -5.21
C GLU A 13 7.83 -3.34 -5.44
N ARG A 14 7.86 -4.53 -4.82
CA ARG A 14 6.78 -5.53 -4.95
C ARG A 14 5.49 -5.01 -4.32
N ASP A 15 5.59 -4.53 -3.08
CA ASP A 15 4.44 -4.10 -2.29
C ASP A 15 3.86 -2.79 -2.86
N PHE A 16 4.72 -1.90 -3.37
CA PHE A 16 4.31 -0.74 -4.16
C PHE A 16 3.56 -1.17 -5.41
N GLY A 17 4.07 -2.14 -6.18
CA GLY A 17 3.40 -2.62 -7.41
C GLY A 17 1.98 -3.13 -7.13
N PHE A 18 1.80 -3.90 -6.06
CA PHE A 18 0.48 -4.35 -5.62
C PHE A 18 -0.42 -3.17 -5.24
N CYS A 19 0.05 -2.24 -4.40
CA CYS A 19 -0.73 -1.08 -3.99
C CYS A 19 -1.03 -0.13 -5.17
N ALA A 20 -0.10 0.07 -6.09
CA ALA A 20 -0.28 0.92 -7.26
C ALA A 20 -1.32 0.36 -8.21
N ALA A 21 -1.36 -0.96 -8.42
CA ALA A 21 -2.40 -1.61 -9.22
C ALA A 21 -3.78 -1.44 -8.58
N LEU A 22 -3.88 -1.64 -7.26
CA LEU A 22 -5.12 -1.52 -6.51
C LEU A 22 -5.64 -0.09 -6.43
N MET A 23 -4.73 0.87 -6.30
CA MET A 23 -5.03 2.29 -6.14
C MET A 23 -5.02 3.03 -7.48
N GLY A 24 -4.84 2.34 -8.61
CA GLY A 24 -4.90 2.89 -9.97
C GLY A 24 -6.32 3.25 -10.44
N GLU A 25 -7.33 2.95 -9.62
CA GLU A 25 -8.71 3.38 -9.83
C GLU A 25 -8.85 4.92 -9.74
N PRO A 26 -9.79 5.53 -10.50
CA PRO A 26 -9.84 6.99 -10.74
C PRO A 26 -9.98 7.86 -9.49
N HIS A 27 -10.31 7.27 -8.35
CA HIS A 27 -10.55 7.98 -7.10
C HIS A 27 -9.30 8.18 -6.24
N LEU A 28 -8.18 7.50 -6.52
CA LEU A 28 -6.94 7.60 -5.74
C LEU A 28 -5.75 7.93 -6.64
N LYS A 29 -5.12 9.07 -6.41
CA LYS A 29 -3.97 9.53 -7.20
C LYS A 29 -2.68 9.32 -6.42
N LEU A 30 -1.68 8.73 -7.08
CA LEU A 30 -0.31 8.71 -6.57
C LEU A 30 0.19 10.15 -6.44
N ARG A 31 0.58 10.54 -5.23
CA ARG A 31 1.00 11.90 -4.91
C ARG A 31 2.52 12.03 -4.91
N PHE A 32 3.20 11.00 -4.42
CA PHE A 32 4.65 10.94 -4.42
C PHE A 32 5.10 9.48 -4.33
N ARG A 33 6.32 9.25 -4.80
CA ARG A 33 7.14 8.06 -4.57
C ARG A 33 8.58 8.56 -4.44
N ASP A 34 9.29 8.06 -3.44
CA ASP A 34 10.69 8.37 -3.20
C ASP A 34 11.43 7.07 -2.91
N ASP A 35 12.30 6.69 -3.84
CA ASP A 35 13.07 5.45 -3.77
C ASP A 35 14.34 5.59 -2.91
N ALA A 36 14.82 6.82 -2.65
CA ALA A 36 15.95 7.07 -1.76
C ALA A 36 15.55 6.86 -0.28
N LYS A 37 14.28 7.10 0.02
CA LYS A 37 13.65 6.74 1.30
C LYS A 37 12.41 5.90 0.99
N PRO A 38 12.52 4.61 0.63
CA PRO A 38 11.48 3.82 -0.06
C PRO A 38 10.09 3.92 0.57
N TRP A 39 9.30 4.86 0.06
CA TRP A 39 7.92 5.13 0.46
C TRP A 39 7.12 5.81 -0.65
N ALA A 40 5.81 5.61 -0.62
CA ALA A 40 4.87 6.21 -1.56
C ALA A 40 3.56 6.55 -0.86
N GLY A 41 2.82 7.49 -1.44
CA GLY A 41 1.56 7.95 -0.89
C GLY A 41 0.50 8.24 -1.93
N TRP A 42 -0.73 7.80 -1.67
CA TRP A 42 -1.92 8.08 -2.46
C TRP A 42 -2.87 9.01 -1.72
N ARG A 43 -3.60 9.81 -2.49
CA ARG A 43 -4.63 10.74 -1.98
C ARG A 43 -5.89 10.63 -2.82
N GLY A 44 -7.05 10.74 -2.18
CA GLY A 44 -8.32 10.85 -2.89
C GLY A 44 -8.36 12.06 -3.81
N THR A 45 -8.92 11.93 -5.01
CA THR A 45 -9.01 13.05 -5.99
C THR A 45 -9.74 14.26 -5.39
N ASP A 46 -10.79 14.01 -4.61
CA ASP A 46 -11.64 15.06 -4.00
C ASP A 46 -11.55 15.09 -2.46
N MET A 47 -10.63 14.32 -1.90
CA MET A 47 -10.47 14.18 -0.45
C MET A 47 -9.03 14.49 -0.06
N PRO A 48 -8.75 15.61 0.65
CA PRO A 48 -7.38 15.95 1.02
C PRO A 48 -6.76 14.94 1.98
N ARG A 49 -7.59 14.17 2.71
CA ARG A 49 -7.24 13.19 3.75
C ARG A 49 -8.33 12.10 3.89
N PRO A 50 -7.99 10.92 4.43
CA PRO A 50 -6.66 10.48 4.81
C PRO A 50 -5.78 10.14 3.61
N LEU A 51 -4.47 10.33 3.75
CA LEU A 51 -3.50 9.76 2.81
C LEU A 51 -3.28 8.28 3.14
N PHE A 52 -3.16 7.46 2.11
CA PHE A 52 -2.69 6.09 2.26
C PHE A 52 -1.20 6.06 1.93
N LEU A 53 -0.37 5.60 2.88
CA LEU A 53 1.08 5.58 2.77
C LEU A 53 1.59 4.14 2.89
N VAL A 54 2.56 3.79 2.06
CA VAL A 54 3.36 2.56 2.18
C VAL A 54 4.82 2.92 2.22
N GLY A 55 5.62 2.22 3.03
CA GLY A 55 7.06 2.42 3.05
C GLY A 55 7.76 1.49 4.03
N THR A 56 9.09 1.48 3.97
CA THR A 56 9.88 0.69 4.91
C THR A 56 9.68 1.17 6.35
N PRO A 57 9.58 0.27 7.34
CA PRO A 57 9.49 0.64 8.75
C PRO A 57 10.62 1.58 9.18
N PHE A 58 10.30 2.56 10.01
CA PHE A 58 11.25 3.60 10.41
C PHE A 58 12.40 3.07 11.28
N ASP A 59 12.17 1.95 11.97
CA ASP A 59 13.12 1.29 12.85
C ASP A 59 14.10 0.37 12.08
N GLY A 60 13.92 0.26 10.76
CA GLY A 60 14.76 -0.57 9.89
C GLY A 60 14.50 -2.07 10.01
N HIS A 61 13.52 -2.49 10.82
CA HIS A 61 13.14 -3.90 10.92
C HIS A 61 12.20 -4.29 9.78
N ARG A 62 12.09 -5.60 9.50
CA ARG A 62 11.09 -6.10 8.55
C ARG A 62 9.69 -5.80 9.08
N ALA A 63 8.75 -5.52 8.19
CA ALA A 63 7.36 -5.36 8.59
C ALA A 63 6.85 -6.67 9.21
N ALA A 64 6.16 -6.58 10.35
CA ALA A 64 5.63 -7.74 11.07
C ALA A 64 4.66 -8.59 10.22
N LEU A 65 4.03 -7.98 9.21
CA LEU A 65 3.11 -8.62 8.26
C LEU A 65 3.69 -8.66 6.84
N ALA A 66 4.97 -9.02 6.70
CA ALA A 66 5.66 -9.05 5.41
C ALA A 66 5.00 -9.97 4.36
N ASP A 67 4.30 -11.02 4.82
CA ASP A 67 3.74 -12.06 3.93
C ASP A 67 2.24 -11.91 3.68
N TYR A 68 1.60 -10.90 4.27
CA TYR A 68 0.16 -10.67 4.11
C TYR A 68 -0.16 -9.18 4.09
N HIS A 69 -0.76 -8.73 2.99
CA HIS A 69 -1.33 -7.39 2.85
C HIS A 69 -2.79 -7.52 2.45
N GLY A 70 -3.71 -6.95 3.23
CA GLY A 70 -5.13 -6.99 2.96
C GLY A 70 -5.78 -5.63 3.16
N ALA A 71 -6.72 -5.27 2.30
CA ALA A 71 -7.50 -4.06 2.43
C ALA A 71 -8.94 -4.26 1.93
N TYR A 72 -9.84 -3.44 2.46
CA TYR A 72 -11.23 -3.37 2.02
C TYR A 72 -11.46 -2.03 1.33
N PHE A 73 -12.07 -2.07 0.16
CA PHE A 73 -12.48 -0.91 -0.60
C PHE A 73 -13.98 -0.95 -0.79
N ARG A 74 -14.55 0.22 -1.04
CA ARG A 74 -15.87 0.30 -1.68
C ARG A 74 -15.68 0.78 -3.10
N ASP A 75 -16.33 0.10 -4.03
CA ASP A 75 -16.47 0.62 -5.38
C ASP A 75 -17.45 1.82 -5.38
N PRO A 76 -17.59 2.56 -6.50
CA PRO A 76 -18.54 3.66 -6.62
C PRO A 76 -20.00 3.25 -6.37
N ASP A 77 -20.35 1.99 -6.63
CA ASP A 77 -21.69 1.43 -6.43
C ASP A 77 -21.96 1.02 -4.96
N GLY A 78 -20.95 1.13 -4.10
CA GLY A 78 -21.02 0.83 -2.68
C GLY A 78 -20.76 -0.64 -2.31
N SER A 79 -20.46 -1.51 -3.27
CA SER A 79 -20.05 -2.90 -3.03
C SER A 79 -18.75 -2.95 -2.26
N LYS A 80 -18.62 -3.91 -1.34
CA LYS A 80 -17.38 -4.11 -0.58
C LYS A 80 -16.46 -5.05 -1.34
N LEU A 81 -15.34 -4.54 -1.82
CA LEU A 81 -14.27 -5.33 -2.42
C LEU A 81 -13.23 -5.63 -1.35
N ARG A 82 -12.88 -6.92 -1.21
CA ARG A 82 -11.74 -7.36 -0.39
C ARG A 82 -10.61 -7.72 -1.34
N VAL A 83 -9.45 -7.13 -1.13
CA VAL A 83 -8.23 -7.50 -1.87
C VAL A 83 -7.17 -7.90 -0.86
N CYS A 84 -6.54 -9.05 -1.08
CA CYS A 84 -5.40 -9.47 -0.30
C CYS A 84 -4.30 -10.04 -1.20
N CYS A 85 -3.06 -9.67 -0.87
CA CYS A 85 -1.86 -10.32 -1.36
C CYS A 85 -1.31 -11.18 -0.22
N HIS A 86 -1.07 -12.46 -0.49
CA HIS A 86 -0.34 -13.33 0.41
C HIS A 86 0.82 -13.97 -0.35
N THR A 87 1.98 -14.07 0.29
CA THR A 87 3.11 -14.87 -0.20
C THR A 87 3.17 -16.17 0.56
N SER A 88 3.38 -17.26 -0.16
CA SER A 88 3.80 -18.52 0.44
C SER A 88 5.21 -18.32 0.98
N SER A 89 5.44 -18.62 2.25
CA SER A 89 6.75 -18.50 2.93
C SER A 89 7.84 -19.42 2.38
N ASN A 90 7.60 -20.10 1.26
CA ASN A 90 8.45 -21.17 0.73
C ASN A 90 9.12 -20.83 -0.61
N THR A 91 9.29 -19.54 -0.94
CA THR A 91 10.06 -19.15 -2.12
C THR A 91 11.03 -18.04 -1.74
N PRO A 92 12.36 -18.30 -1.78
CA PRO A 92 13.32 -17.22 -1.64
C PRO A 92 13.10 -16.26 -2.82
N SER A 93 12.92 -15.00 -2.48
CA SER A 93 12.84 -13.90 -3.44
C SER A 93 14.21 -13.78 -4.11
N THR A 94 14.42 -14.49 -5.22
CA THR A 94 15.59 -14.28 -6.10
C THR A 94 15.15 -13.71 -7.42
N CYS A 95 15.80 -12.58 -7.73
CA CYS A 95 15.83 -11.78 -8.96
C CYS A 95 14.77 -10.68 -9.10
#